data_AF-A0A967VXJ3-F1
#
_entry.id   AF-A0A967VXJ3-F1
#
_cell.length_a   1.000
_cell.length_b   1.000
_cell.length_c   1.000
_cell.angle_alpha   90.00
_cell.angle_beta   90.00
_cell.angle_gamma   90.00
#
_symmetry.space_group_name_H-M   'P 1'
#
loop_
_entity.id
_entity.type
_entity.pdbx_description
1 polymer ?
#
loop_
_entity_poly.entity_id
_entity_poly.type
_entity_poly.pdbx_seq_one_letter_code
_entity_poly.pdbx_strand_id
1 'polypeptide(L)'
;MKKLILVVFVIGWLVQPVLAQDKKQIAFEHVVDQTFSPEEIRNVNWMQDGQFYTALERTQNDIELRKYNILKGDYEVLVSATDLKVEGRDKPIPIQGYQFSSDEKKILIKSDVEQIWRRSTRENYFVYDLETGETQKLTQSDQKQQYAQLSPSGNKAAYVQDNNLYLVDLETGKEKAITTDGKFNHIINGATDWVYEEEFGIAKAWYWSPDGEKIAFYRFDESHVKEFFMTDWGKLYPGLTRFKYP
;
A
#
# COMPACT_ATOMS: atom_id res chain seq x y z
N MET A 1 -71.55 -13.86 27.60
CA MET A 1 -70.38 -14.50 26.93
C MET A 1 -69.55 -13.51 26.11
N LYS A 2 -70.13 -12.66 25.25
CA LYS A 2 -69.35 -11.70 24.41
C LYS A 2 -68.51 -10.66 25.18
N LYS A 3 -68.95 -10.21 26.37
CA LYS A 3 -68.17 -9.26 27.21
C LYS A 3 -66.97 -9.91 27.93
N LEU A 4 -66.98 -11.22 28.15
CA LEU A 4 -65.87 -11.94 28.80
C LEU A 4 -64.71 -12.19 27.82
N ILE A 5 -65.04 -12.45 26.55
CA ILE A 5 -64.06 -12.67 25.47
C ILE A 5 -63.25 -11.39 25.19
N LEU A 6 -63.89 -10.22 25.26
CA LEU A 6 -63.22 -8.93 25.04
C LEU A 6 -62.19 -8.61 26.14
N VAL A 7 -62.48 -8.97 27.39
CA VAL A 7 -61.56 -8.74 28.53
C VAL A 7 -60.35 -9.66 28.46
N VAL A 8 -60.53 -10.92 28.06
CA VAL A 8 -59.40 -11.85 27.83
C VAL A 8 -58.52 -11.40 26.67
N PHE A 9 -59.12 -10.82 25.61
CA PHE A 9 -58.36 -10.28 24.48
C PHE A 9 -57.51 -9.04 24.85
N VAL A 10 -58.02 -8.17 25.72
CA VAL A 10 -57.29 -6.98 26.18
C VAL A 10 -56.18 -7.34 27.18
N ILE A 11 -56.39 -8.35 28.04
CA ILE A 11 -55.35 -8.84 28.96
C ILE A 11 -54.25 -9.59 28.20
N GLY A 12 -54.59 -10.34 27.15
CA GLY A 12 -53.60 -11.02 26.29
C GLY A 12 -52.66 -10.08 25.53
N TRP A 13 -53.08 -8.82 25.30
CA TRP A 13 -52.24 -7.78 24.69
C TRP A 13 -51.33 -7.06 25.70
N LEU A 14 -51.69 -7.07 26.99
CA LEU A 14 -50.90 -6.47 28.07
C LEU A 14 -49.83 -7.42 28.63
N VAL A 15 -49.87 -8.70 28.26
CA VAL A 15 -48.88 -9.72 28.64
C VAL A 15 -48.14 -10.24 27.40
N GLN A 16 -47.64 -9.31 26.58
CA GLN A 16 -46.46 -9.63 25.79
C GLN A 16 -45.29 -9.54 26.77
N PRO A 17 -44.61 -10.64 27.13
CA PRO A 17 -43.35 -10.51 27.83
C PRO A 17 -42.49 -9.62 26.94
N VAL A 18 -42.11 -8.45 27.47
CA VAL A 18 -40.96 -7.72 26.97
C VAL A 18 -39.82 -8.71 27.16
N LEU A 19 -39.53 -9.50 26.11
CA LEU A 19 -38.24 -10.13 25.97
C LEU A 19 -37.29 -8.95 25.84
N ALA A 20 -36.89 -8.42 27.01
CA ALA A 20 -35.76 -7.55 27.12
C ALA A 20 -34.68 -8.23 26.30
N GLN A 21 -34.16 -7.53 25.29
CA GLN A 21 -33.03 -8.01 24.53
C GLN A 21 -32.00 -8.51 25.54
N ASP A 22 -31.74 -9.82 25.56
CA ASP A 22 -30.60 -10.35 26.29
C ASP A 22 -29.41 -9.55 25.79
N LYS A 23 -28.88 -8.69 26.67
CA LYS A 23 -27.74 -7.86 26.34
C LYS A 23 -26.58 -8.82 26.10
N LYS A 24 -26.28 -9.09 24.83
CA LYS A 24 -25.10 -9.87 24.46
C LYS A 24 -23.89 -9.15 25.05
N GLN A 25 -23.20 -9.82 25.95
CA GLN A 25 -22.00 -9.26 26.55
C GLN A 25 -20.92 -9.15 25.48
N ILE A 26 -20.16 -8.06 25.52
CA ILE A 26 -18.95 -7.93 24.73
C ILE A 26 -17.90 -8.81 25.39
N ALA A 27 -17.47 -9.86 24.70
CA ALA A 27 -16.38 -10.72 25.10
C ALA A 27 -15.06 -10.22 24.51
N PHE A 28 -13.93 -10.72 25.03
CA PHE A 28 -12.61 -10.37 24.51
C PHE A 28 -12.44 -10.78 23.04
N GLU A 29 -13.03 -11.92 22.66
CA GLU A 29 -13.00 -12.46 21.31
C GLU A 29 -13.54 -11.46 20.29
N HIS A 30 -14.66 -10.79 20.61
CA HIS A 30 -15.27 -9.80 19.74
C HIS A 30 -14.37 -8.57 19.46
N VAL A 31 -13.38 -8.32 20.31
CA VAL A 31 -12.41 -7.22 20.14
C VAL A 31 -11.30 -7.64 19.16
N VAL A 32 -10.97 -8.93 19.07
CA VAL A 32 -9.82 -9.43 18.29
C VAL A 32 -10.22 -10.15 16.99
N ASP A 33 -11.46 -10.61 16.87
CA ASP A 33 -11.96 -11.41 15.73
C ASP A 33 -12.66 -10.60 14.64
N GLN A 34 -12.59 -9.27 14.73
CA GLN A 34 -13.24 -8.33 13.80
C GLN A 34 -14.78 -8.31 13.87
N THR A 35 -15.43 -8.90 14.88
CA THR A 35 -16.89 -8.86 15.07
C THR A 35 -17.48 -7.46 14.96
N PHE A 36 -16.76 -6.44 15.46
CA PHE A 36 -17.17 -5.04 15.39
C PHE A 36 -16.37 -4.20 14.40
N SER A 37 -15.62 -4.83 13.49
CA SER A 37 -14.92 -4.08 12.44
C SER A 37 -15.94 -3.52 11.45
N PRO A 38 -15.94 -2.20 11.19
CA PRO A 38 -16.79 -1.64 10.16
C PRO A 38 -16.36 -2.16 8.78
N GLU A 39 -17.34 -2.32 7.89
CA GLU A 39 -17.04 -2.39 6.47
C GLU A 39 -16.54 -1.02 6.01
N GLU A 40 -15.31 -0.96 5.50
CA GLU A 40 -14.65 0.27 5.07
C GLU A 40 -14.28 0.15 3.59
N ILE A 41 -14.47 1.23 2.84
CA ILE A 41 -13.82 1.36 1.54
C ILE A 41 -12.41 1.89 1.81
N ARG A 42 -11.40 1.06 1.58
CA ARG A 42 -9.99 1.41 1.81
C ARG A 42 -9.31 1.79 0.49
N ASN A 43 -8.32 2.67 0.58
CA ASN A 43 -7.43 3.00 -0.55
C ASN A 43 -8.16 3.49 -1.82
N VAL A 44 -9.17 4.35 -1.63
CA VAL A 44 -9.86 5.04 -2.72
C VAL A 44 -8.90 6.01 -3.40
N ASN A 45 -8.59 5.77 -4.68
CA ASN A 45 -7.81 6.69 -5.50
C ASN A 45 -8.70 7.24 -6.61
N TRP A 46 -8.97 8.55 -6.54
CA TRP A 46 -9.73 9.27 -7.56
C TRP A 46 -8.99 9.27 -8.90
N MET A 47 -9.74 9.04 -9.97
CA MET A 47 -9.24 9.22 -11.33
C MET A 47 -9.35 10.68 -11.76
N GLN A 48 -8.54 11.08 -12.74
CA GLN A 48 -8.41 12.47 -13.21
C GLN A 48 -9.73 13.06 -13.74
N ASP A 49 -10.62 12.23 -14.27
CA ASP A 49 -11.92 12.68 -14.79
C ASP A 49 -12.96 13.00 -13.69
N GLY A 50 -12.65 12.67 -12.43
CA GLY A 50 -13.53 12.89 -11.28
C GLY A 50 -14.82 12.06 -11.30
N GLN A 51 -14.98 11.15 -12.24
CA GLN A 51 -16.17 10.29 -12.39
C GLN A 51 -15.93 8.87 -11.87
N PHE A 52 -14.67 8.49 -11.74
CA PHE A 52 -14.29 7.18 -11.24
C PHE A 52 -13.30 7.26 -10.09
N TYR A 53 -13.31 6.22 -9.27
CA TYR A 53 -12.22 5.93 -8.35
C TYR A 53 -11.78 4.48 -8.51
N THR A 54 -10.57 4.20 -8.05
CA THR A 54 -10.00 2.87 -8.05
C THR A 54 -9.73 2.40 -6.63
N ALA A 55 -9.87 1.09 -6.40
CA ALA A 55 -9.61 0.46 -5.11
C ALA A 55 -9.08 -0.96 -5.33
N LEU A 56 -8.23 -1.42 -4.40
CA LEU A 56 -7.83 -2.81 -4.33
C LEU A 56 -8.89 -3.59 -3.58
N GLU A 57 -9.45 -4.61 -4.23
CA GLU A 57 -10.46 -5.47 -3.65
C GLU A 57 -9.93 -6.88 -3.47
N ARG A 58 -10.22 -7.44 -2.29
CA ARG A 58 -9.86 -8.82 -1.97
C ARG A 58 -10.92 -9.76 -2.55
N THR A 59 -10.47 -10.69 -3.36
CA THR A 59 -11.27 -11.81 -3.86
C THR A 59 -11.03 -13.06 -3.00
N GLN A 60 -11.67 -14.19 -3.32
CA GLN A 60 -11.47 -15.43 -2.57
C GLN A 60 -10.01 -15.89 -2.53
N ASN A 61 -9.25 -15.66 -3.62
CA ASN A 61 -7.90 -16.19 -3.78
C ASN A 61 -6.83 -15.11 -4.03
N ASP A 62 -7.22 -13.87 -4.32
CA ASP A 62 -6.29 -12.83 -4.78
C ASP A 62 -6.75 -11.40 -4.45
N ILE A 63 -5.99 -10.40 -4.90
CA ILE A 63 -6.36 -8.99 -4.92
C ILE A 63 -6.43 -8.51 -6.37
N GLU A 64 -7.47 -7.76 -6.69
CA GLU A 64 -7.63 -7.11 -7.98
C GLU A 64 -7.83 -5.60 -7.83
N LEU A 65 -7.37 -4.86 -8.83
CA LEU A 65 -7.60 -3.42 -8.95
C LEU A 65 -8.89 -3.21 -9.74
N ARG A 66 -9.90 -2.62 -9.07
CA ARG A 66 -11.18 -2.27 -9.69
C ARG A 66 -11.31 -0.77 -9.87
N LYS A 67 -12.07 -0.39 -10.89
CA LYS A 67 -12.49 0.98 -11.18
C LYS A 67 -13.99 1.08 -11.04
N TYR A 68 -14.45 1.98 -10.19
CA TYR A 68 -15.83 2.18 -9.80
C TYR A 68 -16.39 3.45 -10.41
N ASN A 69 -17.60 3.39 -10.98
CA ASN A 69 -18.33 4.57 -11.40
C ASN A 69 -19.11 5.15 -10.22
N ILE A 70 -18.88 6.42 -9.88
CA ILE A 70 -19.52 7.03 -8.70
C ILE A 70 -21.02 7.26 -8.84
N LEU A 71 -21.52 7.39 -10.07
CA LEU A 71 -22.93 7.70 -10.32
C LEU A 71 -23.78 6.43 -10.38
N LYS A 72 -23.25 5.36 -10.96
CA LYS A 72 -23.96 4.10 -11.16
C LYS A 72 -23.70 3.08 -10.04
N GLY A 73 -22.53 3.14 -9.40
CA GLY A 73 -22.08 2.15 -8.41
C GLY A 73 -21.63 0.82 -9.02
N ASP A 74 -21.57 0.71 -10.35
CA ASP A 74 -20.95 -0.44 -11.03
C ASP A 74 -19.41 -0.30 -11.07
N TYR A 75 -18.75 -1.41 -11.40
CA TYR A 75 -17.28 -1.45 -11.51
C TYR A 75 -16.80 -2.31 -12.66
N GLU A 76 -15.59 -2.02 -13.12
CA GLU A 76 -14.79 -2.87 -14.01
C GLU A 76 -13.49 -3.30 -13.33
N VAL A 77 -13.01 -4.50 -13.65
CA VAL A 77 -11.68 -4.96 -13.21
C VAL A 77 -10.65 -4.40 -14.17
N LEU A 78 -9.72 -3.57 -13.67
CA LEU A 78 -8.64 -3.00 -14.47
C LEU A 78 -7.47 -3.97 -14.59
N VAL A 79 -7.08 -4.57 -13.45
CA VAL A 79 -5.92 -5.47 -13.36
C VAL A 79 -6.16 -6.50 -12.27
N SER A 80 -5.96 -7.76 -12.60
CA SER A 80 -5.84 -8.87 -11.66
C SER A 80 -4.40 -9.37 -11.63
N ALA A 81 -4.00 -10.08 -10.57
CA ALA A 81 -2.65 -10.66 -10.51
C ALA A 81 -2.35 -11.65 -11.65
N THR A 82 -3.39 -12.23 -12.27
CA THR A 82 -3.25 -13.14 -13.42
C THR A 82 -2.99 -12.43 -14.74
N ASP A 83 -3.31 -11.14 -14.83
CA ASP A 83 -2.99 -10.31 -16.00
C ASP A 83 -1.50 -9.95 -16.03
N LEU A 84 -0.86 -9.94 -14.86
CA LEU A 84 0.52 -9.54 -14.68
C LEU A 84 1.49 -10.68 -15.01
N LYS A 85 2.02 -10.64 -16.24
CA LYS A 85 2.91 -11.66 -16.79
C LYS A 85 4.25 -11.06 -17.14
N VAL A 86 5.31 -11.62 -16.55
CA VAL A 86 6.69 -11.25 -16.83
C VAL A 86 7.47 -12.49 -17.24
N GLU A 87 8.27 -12.37 -18.29
CA GLU A 87 9.12 -13.47 -18.76
C GLU A 87 10.04 -13.97 -17.63
N GLY A 88 10.13 -15.29 -17.49
CA GLY A 88 10.94 -15.94 -16.45
C GLY A 88 10.32 -15.93 -15.04
N ARG A 89 9.07 -15.51 -14.87
CA ARG A 89 8.33 -15.62 -13.60
C ARG A 89 7.06 -16.46 -13.78
N ASP A 90 7.05 -17.64 -13.17
CA ASP A 90 5.88 -18.55 -13.19
C ASP A 90 4.84 -18.24 -12.11
N LYS A 91 5.23 -17.54 -11.04
CA LYS A 91 4.34 -17.20 -9.93
C LYS A 91 3.58 -15.91 -10.22
N PRO A 92 2.28 -15.83 -9.86
CA PRO A 92 1.51 -14.59 -9.93
C PRO A 92 2.22 -13.42 -9.25
N ILE A 93 1.94 -12.21 -9.72
CA ILE A 93 2.44 -10.97 -9.13
C ILE A 93 1.32 -10.43 -8.21
N PRO A 94 1.39 -10.67 -6.88
CA PRO A 94 0.36 -10.16 -5.99
C PRO A 94 0.35 -8.63 -6.01
N ILE A 95 -0.84 -8.04 -6.09
CA ILE A 95 -1.04 -6.59 -6.10
C ILE A 95 -1.17 -6.12 -4.66
N GLN A 96 -0.11 -5.51 -4.11
CA GLN A 96 -0.08 -5.02 -2.73
C GLN A 96 -0.10 -3.49 -2.64
N GLY A 97 -0.06 -2.82 -3.79
CA GLY A 97 -0.16 -1.38 -3.94
C GLY A 97 -0.01 -1.00 -5.40
N TYR A 98 -0.44 0.21 -5.75
CA TYR A 98 -0.34 0.70 -7.12
C TYR A 98 -0.22 2.22 -7.17
N GLN A 99 0.23 2.73 -8.31
CA GLN A 99 0.22 4.14 -8.67
C GLN A 99 0.02 4.30 -10.17
N PHE A 100 -0.85 5.22 -10.60
CA PHE A 100 -0.98 5.58 -12.01
C PHE A 100 0.12 6.55 -12.45
N SER A 101 0.51 6.44 -13.72
CA SER A 101 1.12 7.55 -14.48
C SER A 101 0.14 8.73 -14.58
N SER A 102 0.62 9.94 -14.84
CA SER A 102 -0.25 11.13 -14.81
C SER A 102 -1.35 11.13 -15.88
N ASP A 103 -1.14 10.41 -16.99
CA ASP A 103 -2.12 10.18 -18.05
C ASP A 103 -2.99 8.93 -17.83
N GLU A 104 -2.80 8.23 -16.71
CA GLU A 104 -3.52 7.01 -16.31
C GLU A 104 -3.38 5.83 -17.30
N LYS A 105 -2.36 5.83 -18.18
CA LYS A 105 -2.15 4.76 -19.16
C LYS A 105 -1.31 3.60 -18.65
N LYS A 106 -0.44 3.87 -17.68
CA LYS A 106 0.42 2.88 -17.02
C LYS A 106 0.16 2.83 -15.53
N ILE A 107 0.26 1.64 -14.97
CA ILE A 107 0.16 1.37 -13.54
C ILE A 107 1.50 0.83 -13.05
N LEU A 108 2.08 1.50 -12.06
CA LEU A 108 3.20 1.00 -11.28
C LEU A 108 2.65 0.17 -10.12
N ILE A 109 2.96 -1.12 -10.10
CA ILE A 109 2.42 -2.11 -9.17
C ILE A 109 3.51 -2.49 -8.16
N LYS A 110 3.13 -2.49 -6.88
CA LYS A 110 3.94 -2.96 -5.76
C LYS A 110 3.63 -4.43 -5.47
N SER A 111 4.67 -5.24 -5.35
CA SER A 111 4.56 -6.66 -5.07
C SER A 111 5.70 -7.15 -4.19
N ASP A 112 5.49 -8.25 -3.48
CA ASP A 112 6.46 -8.83 -2.54
C ASP A 112 6.90 -7.81 -1.47
N VAL A 113 5.96 -7.06 -0.89
CA VAL A 113 6.21 -5.96 0.06
C VAL A 113 6.80 -6.47 1.38
N GLU A 114 7.90 -5.87 1.81
CA GLU A 114 8.52 -6.05 3.12
C GLU A 114 8.54 -4.74 3.89
N GLN A 115 8.04 -4.77 5.12
CA GLN A 115 8.04 -3.62 6.01
C GLN A 115 9.43 -3.41 6.63
N ILE A 116 9.86 -2.14 6.72
CA ILE A 116 11.11 -1.74 7.37
C ILE A 116 10.77 -1.10 8.72
N TRP A 117 10.08 0.04 8.73
CA TRP A 117 9.58 0.72 9.93
C TRP A 117 8.06 0.94 9.86
N ARG A 118 7.50 2.02 10.43
CA ARG A 118 6.04 2.25 10.44
C ARG A 118 5.45 2.48 9.05
N ARG A 119 6.16 3.18 8.18
CA ARG A 119 5.70 3.65 6.85
C ARG A 119 6.63 3.21 5.72
N SER A 120 7.90 2.94 6.01
CA SER A 120 8.88 2.49 5.03
C SER A 120 8.69 1.02 4.68
N THR A 121 8.76 0.75 3.38
CA THR A 121 8.68 -0.58 2.81
C THR A 121 9.70 -0.72 1.69
N ARG A 122 10.11 -1.97 1.42
CA ARG A 122 10.83 -2.35 0.22
C ARG A 122 10.05 -3.43 -0.52
N GLU A 123 9.97 -3.31 -1.83
CA GLU A 123 9.15 -4.18 -2.67
C GLU A 123 9.75 -4.34 -4.06
N ASN A 124 9.22 -5.31 -4.82
CA ASN A 124 9.43 -5.39 -6.25
C ASN A 124 8.39 -4.52 -6.96
N TYR A 125 8.82 -3.80 -7.98
CA TYR A 125 7.95 -2.98 -8.80
C TYR A 125 7.80 -3.51 -10.22
N PHE A 126 6.57 -3.40 -10.73
CA PHE A 126 6.21 -3.77 -12.10
C PHE A 126 5.46 -2.63 -12.76
N VAL A 127 5.70 -2.39 -14.04
CA VAL A 127 4.95 -1.42 -14.83
C VAL A 127 4.03 -2.19 -15.77
N TYR A 128 2.73 -1.97 -15.61
CA TYR A 128 1.69 -2.52 -16.46
C TYR A 128 1.15 -1.42 -17.38
N ASP A 129 1.15 -1.67 -18.69
CA ASP A 129 0.55 -0.77 -19.67
C ASP A 129 -0.89 -1.20 -19.95
N LEU A 130 -1.85 -0.30 -19.70
CA LEU A 130 -3.28 -0.58 -19.84
C LEU A 130 -3.73 -0.67 -21.30
N GLU A 131 -2.98 -0.08 -22.24
CA GLU A 131 -3.32 -0.12 -23.66
C GLU A 131 -2.85 -1.43 -24.29
N THR A 132 -1.66 -1.91 -23.94
CA THR A 132 -1.08 -3.13 -24.53
C THR A 132 -1.31 -4.39 -23.70
N GLY A 133 -1.57 -4.26 -22.39
CA GLY A 133 -1.61 -5.37 -21.45
C GLY A 133 -0.24 -5.95 -21.13
N GLU A 134 0.85 -5.30 -21.53
CA GLU A 134 2.21 -5.75 -21.24
C GLU A 134 2.64 -5.38 -19.82
N THR A 135 3.34 -6.31 -19.17
CA THR A 135 3.96 -6.07 -17.85
C THR A 135 5.48 -6.17 -17.97
N GLN A 136 6.19 -5.18 -17.46
CA GLN A 136 7.65 -5.23 -17.32
C GLN A 136 8.08 -5.05 -15.87
N LYS A 137 9.21 -5.64 -15.48
CA LYS A 137 9.87 -5.28 -14.21
C LYS A 137 10.37 -3.84 -14.29
N LEU A 138 10.30 -3.12 -13.17
CA LEU A 138 10.83 -1.76 -13.09
C LEU A 138 12.35 -1.72 -13.28
N THR A 139 13.06 -2.70 -12.72
CA THR A 139 14.53 -2.81 -12.77
C THR A 139 14.93 -4.27 -12.95
N GLN A 140 16.13 -4.48 -13.50
CA GLN A 140 16.76 -5.80 -13.59
C GLN A 140 17.47 -6.21 -12.29
N SER A 141 17.58 -5.31 -11.31
CA SER A 141 18.13 -5.62 -10.00
C SER A 141 17.26 -6.64 -9.25
N ASP A 142 17.91 -7.64 -8.64
CA ASP A 142 17.27 -8.60 -7.74
C ASP A 142 16.95 -8.02 -6.34
N GLN A 143 17.56 -6.89 -5.97
CA GLN A 143 17.29 -6.20 -4.71
C GLN A 143 15.99 -5.41 -4.79
N LYS A 144 15.14 -5.51 -3.77
CA LYS A 144 13.89 -4.73 -3.64
C LYS A 144 14.15 -3.22 -3.63
N GLN A 145 13.21 -2.46 -4.16
CA GLN A 145 13.28 -1.01 -4.23
C GLN A 145 12.36 -0.37 -3.20
N GLN A 146 12.63 0.90 -2.89
CA GLN A 146 11.82 1.76 -2.04
C GLN A 146 11.34 2.96 -2.85
N TYR A 147 10.12 3.41 -2.55
CA TYR A 147 9.57 4.68 -3.05
C TYR A 147 9.67 4.88 -4.57
N ALA A 148 9.45 3.84 -5.36
CA ALA A 148 9.44 4.00 -6.81
C ALA A 148 8.25 4.83 -7.27
N GLN A 149 8.45 5.66 -8.29
CA GLN A 149 7.40 6.47 -8.89
C GLN A 149 7.70 6.73 -10.37
N LEU A 150 6.67 6.63 -11.21
CA LEU A 150 6.72 7.02 -12.61
C LEU A 150 6.88 8.54 -12.75
N SER A 151 7.64 8.96 -13.74
CA SER A 151 7.64 10.35 -14.21
C SER A 151 6.24 10.78 -14.66
N PRO A 152 5.93 12.10 -14.68
CA PRO A 152 4.64 12.59 -15.15
C PRO A 152 4.24 12.07 -16.54
N SER A 153 5.19 11.97 -17.46
CA SER A 153 4.99 11.42 -18.82
C SER A 153 4.93 9.88 -18.89
N GLY A 154 5.18 9.17 -17.79
CA GLY A 154 5.10 7.70 -17.75
C GLY A 154 6.17 6.94 -18.55
N ASN A 155 7.17 7.62 -19.12
CA ASN A 155 8.25 7.00 -19.93
C ASN A 155 9.53 6.73 -19.12
N LYS A 156 9.66 7.34 -17.94
CA LYS A 156 10.75 7.08 -16.98
C LYS A 156 10.16 6.72 -15.62
N ALA A 157 10.98 6.09 -14.79
CA ALA A 157 10.70 5.92 -13.38
C ALA A 157 11.96 6.21 -12.56
N ALA A 158 11.77 6.57 -11.29
CA ALA A 158 12.87 6.67 -10.35
C ALA A 158 12.49 5.94 -9.06
N TYR A 159 13.50 5.45 -8.34
CA TYR A 159 13.33 4.69 -7.11
C TYR A 159 14.58 4.79 -6.23
N VAL A 160 14.45 4.40 -4.96
CA VAL A 160 15.57 4.31 -4.02
C VAL A 160 15.94 2.85 -3.79
N GLN A 161 17.22 2.53 -3.83
CA GLN A 161 17.75 1.21 -3.49
C GLN A 161 19.13 1.39 -2.85
N ASP A 162 19.40 0.66 -1.77
CA ASP A 162 20.67 0.75 -1.04
C ASP A 162 21.10 2.20 -0.77
N ASN A 163 20.14 3.02 -0.31
CA ASN A 163 20.30 4.44 0.00
C ASN A 163 20.72 5.33 -1.19
N ASN A 164 20.62 4.84 -2.42
CA ASN A 164 20.89 5.58 -3.64
C ASN A 164 19.63 5.75 -4.49
N LEU A 165 19.56 6.88 -5.18
CA LEU A 165 18.48 7.18 -6.12
C LEU A 165 18.88 6.71 -7.52
N TYR A 166 17.98 6.00 -8.18
CA TYR A 166 18.15 5.48 -9.54
C TYR A 166 17.07 6.01 -10.47
N LEU A 167 17.40 6.10 -11.75
CA LEU A 167 16.53 6.47 -12.85
C LEU A 167 16.48 5.33 -13.86
N VAL A 168 15.28 4.96 -14.29
CA VAL A 168 15.05 3.95 -15.34
C VAL A 168 14.32 4.61 -16.51
N ASP A 169 14.82 4.34 -17.70
CA ASP A 169 14.11 4.58 -18.95
C ASP A 169 13.27 3.34 -19.30
N LEU A 170 11.95 3.48 -19.35
CA LEU A 170 11.01 2.36 -19.45
C LEU A 170 10.85 1.81 -20.87
N GLU A 171 11.36 2.52 -21.88
CA GLU A 171 11.37 2.06 -23.27
C GLU A 171 12.59 1.15 -23.51
N THR A 172 13.75 1.56 -23.00
CA THR A 172 15.01 0.85 -23.20
C THR A 172 15.37 -0.12 -22.08
N GLY A 173 14.69 -0.02 -20.92
CA GLY A 173 15.05 -0.72 -19.69
C GLY A 173 16.39 -0.29 -19.08
N LYS A 174 17.00 0.79 -19.59
CA LYS A 174 18.30 1.26 -19.11
C LYS A 174 18.16 1.98 -17.79
N GLU A 175 19.04 1.62 -16.87
CA GLU A 175 19.10 2.20 -15.53
C GLU A 175 20.35 3.07 -15.37
N LYS A 176 20.20 4.15 -14.59
CA LYS A 176 21.26 5.08 -14.25
C LYS A 176 21.17 5.47 -12.77
N ALA A 177 22.26 5.31 -12.04
CA ALA A 177 22.40 5.88 -10.71
C ALA A 177 22.44 7.42 -10.78
N ILE A 178 21.58 8.09 -10.02
CA ILE A 178 21.60 9.55 -9.80
C ILE A 178 22.58 9.88 -8.67
N THR A 179 22.63 9.04 -7.64
CA THR A 179 23.59 9.13 -6.52
C THR A 179 24.35 7.82 -6.38
N THR A 180 25.55 7.87 -5.81
CA THR A 180 26.40 6.68 -5.63
C THR A 180 27.07 6.62 -4.26
N ASP A 181 26.79 7.57 -3.37
CA ASP A 181 27.40 7.69 -2.04
C ASP A 181 26.52 7.16 -0.91
N GLY A 182 25.32 6.64 -1.24
CA GLY A 182 24.42 6.01 -0.29
C GLY A 182 25.10 4.87 0.46
N LYS A 183 24.93 4.87 1.79
CA LYS A 183 25.56 3.91 2.68
C LYS A 183 24.73 3.75 3.94
N PHE A 184 24.45 2.50 4.30
CA PHE A 184 23.69 2.16 5.51
C PHE A 184 24.31 2.80 6.76
N ASN A 185 23.45 3.33 7.65
CA ASN A 185 23.83 4.06 8.86
C ASN A 185 24.75 5.27 8.60
N HIS A 186 24.79 5.85 7.40
CA HIS A 186 25.68 6.98 7.07
C HIS A 186 25.00 8.01 6.16
N ILE A 187 24.73 7.65 4.90
CA ILE A 187 24.18 8.55 3.90
C ILE A 187 22.93 7.92 3.31
N ILE A 188 21.85 8.71 3.25
CA ILE A 188 20.56 8.30 2.67
C ILE A 188 20.16 9.33 1.61
N ASN A 189 19.95 8.88 0.36
CA ASN A 189 19.48 9.72 -0.73
C ASN A 189 18.04 9.38 -1.11
N GLY A 190 17.14 10.36 -1.05
CA GLY A 190 15.75 10.24 -1.52
C GLY A 190 14.80 9.43 -0.64
N ALA A 191 15.30 8.74 0.38
CA ALA A 191 14.52 8.22 1.51
C ALA A 191 14.87 9.02 2.78
N THR A 192 14.16 8.77 3.87
CA THR A 192 14.42 9.39 5.18
C THR A 192 15.15 8.45 6.13
N ASP A 193 15.74 9.02 7.19
CA ASP A 193 16.15 8.26 8.36
C ASP A 193 14.95 7.88 9.25
N TRP A 194 15.22 7.19 10.35
CA TRP A 194 14.19 6.74 11.30
C TRP A 194 13.43 7.91 11.92
N VAL A 195 14.11 8.99 12.33
CA VAL A 195 13.49 10.13 13.04
C VAL A 195 12.56 10.91 12.14
N TYR A 196 12.96 11.19 10.90
CA TYR A 196 12.09 11.88 9.95
C TYR A 196 10.85 11.07 9.58
N GLU A 197 10.97 9.74 9.54
CA GLU A 197 9.82 8.87 9.32
C GLU A 197 8.83 8.90 10.50
N GLU A 198 9.33 8.75 11.73
CA GLU A 198 8.48 8.58 12.91
C GLU A 198 7.99 9.89 13.50
N GLU A 199 8.85 10.90 13.61
CA GLU A 199 8.53 12.18 14.28
C GLU A 199 7.96 13.22 13.31
N PHE A 200 8.35 13.17 12.03
CA PHE A 200 7.88 14.12 11.01
C PHE A 200 6.92 13.48 9.99
N GLY A 201 6.75 12.16 10.03
CA GLY A 201 5.79 11.46 9.19
C GLY A 201 6.15 11.41 7.70
N ILE A 202 7.41 11.64 7.33
CA ILE A 202 7.84 11.60 5.93
C ILE A 202 8.76 10.40 5.71
N ALA A 203 8.45 9.57 4.71
CA ALA A 203 9.24 8.37 4.40
C ALA A 203 9.92 8.48 3.02
N LYS A 204 9.21 9.05 2.04
CA LYS A 204 9.76 9.40 0.72
C LYS A 204 10.28 10.84 0.74
N ALA A 205 11.52 11.02 0.26
CA ALA A 205 12.24 12.29 0.31
C ALA A 205 12.76 12.72 -1.07
N TRP A 206 12.08 12.35 -2.15
CA TRP A 206 12.39 12.80 -3.52
C TRP A 206 11.13 13.04 -4.34
N TYR A 207 11.19 13.99 -5.28
CA TYR A 207 10.05 14.44 -6.07
C TYR A 207 10.46 14.84 -7.49
N TRP A 208 9.62 14.47 -8.46
CA TRP A 208 9.73 14.92 -9.85
C TRP A 208 9.37 16.40 -9.99
N SER A 209 10.04 17.11 -10.89
CA SER A 209 9.50 18.36 -11.43
C SER A 209 8.22 18.08 -12.23
N PRO A 210 7.32 19.07 -12.38
CA PRO A 210 6.06 18.87 -13.12
C PRO A 210 6.24 18.42 -14.57
N ASP A 211 7.35 18.83 -15.20
CA ASP A 211 7.73 18.43 -16.57
C ASP A 211 8.45 17.06 -16.63
N GLY A 212 8.76 16.44 -15.48
CA GLY A 212 9.47 15.16 -15.41
C GLY A 212 10.95 15.21 -15.82
N GLU A 213 11.53 16.39 -16.00
CA GLU A 213 12.93 16.52 -16.43
C GLU A 213 13.94 16.46 -15.29
N LYS A 214 13.51 16.80 -14.07
CA LYS A 214 14.38 17.00 -12.91
C LYS A 214 13.83 16.26 -11.70
N ILE A 215 14.71 15.86 -10.80
CA ILE A 215 14.34 15.32 -9.49
C ILE A 215 15.01 16.18 -8.42
N ALA A 216 14.19 16.66 -7.48
CA ALA A 216 14.67 17.23 -6.22
C ALA A 216 14.60 16.15 -5.14
N PHE A 217 15.64 16.03 -4.31
CA PHE A 217 15.69 15.03 -3.25
C PHE A 217 16.47 15.53 -2.04
N TYR A 218 16.16 14.97 -0.88
CA TYR A 218 16.93 15.15 0.34
C TYR A 218 18.06 14.14 0.41
N ARG A 219 19.23 14.60 0.86
CA ARG A 219 20.36 13.78 1.25
C ARG A 219 20.56 13.93 2.76
N PHE A 220 20.35 12.86 3.51
CA PHE A 220 20.61 12.81 4.94
C PHE A 220 22.02 12.32 5.19
N ASP A 221 22.75 13.01 6.07
CA ASP A 221 24.05 12.59 6.58
C ASP A 221 23.92 12.31 8.08
N GLU A 222 23.78 11.04 8.41
CA GLU A 222 23.64 10.52 9.76
C GLU A 222 24.97 9.93 10.30
N SER A 223 26.10 10.20 9.61
CA SER A 223 27.42 9.68 10.00
C SER A 223 27.82 10.07 11.43
N HIS A 224 27.42 11.26 11.88
CA HIS A 224 27.69 11.80 13.22
C HIS A 224 26.55 11.55 14.23
N VAL A 225 25.44 10.96 13.81
CA VAL A 225 24.34 10.58 14.70
C VAL A 225 24.75 9.34 15.49
N LYS A 226 24.38 9.26 16.77
CA LYS A 226 24.68 8.10 17.60
C LYS A 226 23.86 6.89 17.16
N GLU A 227 24.40 5.69 17.35
CA GLU A 227 23.63 4.47 17.14
C GLU A 227 22.86 4.11 18.41
N PHE A 228 21.59 3.77 18.24
CA PHE A 228 20.82 3.04 19.21
C PHE A 228 20.75 1.57 18.80
N PHE A 229 20.60 0.68 19.78
CA PHE A 229 20.47 -0.75 19.51
C PHE A 229 19.36 -1.38 20.33
N MET A 230 18.71 -2.36 19.72
CA MET A 230 17.66 -3.16 20.33
C MET A 230 18.01 -4.64 20.18
N THR A 231 17.75 -5.43 21.22
CA THR A 231 17.94 -6.89 21.16
C THR A 231 16.78 -7.53 20.42
N ASP A 232 17.10 -8.30 19.38
CA ASP A 232 16.15 -9.15 18.65
C ASP A 232 16.18 -10.57 19.22
N TRP A 233 15.05 -10.99 19.80
CA TRP A 233 14.88 -12.29 20.46
C TRP A 233 14.28 -13.37 19.54
N GLY A 234 14.10 -13.09 18.24
CA GLY A 234 13.42 -14.01 17.32
C GLY A 234 14.17 -15.29 16.95
N LYS A 235 15.46 -15.42 17.33
CA LYS A 235 16.32 -16.58 17.02
C LYS A 235 16.94 -17.17 18.28
N LEU A 236 17.43 -18.41 18.19
CA LEU A 236 18.12 -19.12 19.30
C LEU A 236 19.24 -18.29 19.92
N TYR A 237 20.01 -17.59 19.08
CA TYR A 237 21.01 -16.62 19.50
C TYR A 237 20.48 -15.22 19.17
N PRO A 238 20.21 -14.38 20.20
CA PRO A 238 19.67 -13.05 19.99
C PRO A 238 20.56 -12.18 19.10
N GLY A 239 19.94 -11.48 18.17
CA GLY A 239 20.58 -10.50 17.32
C GLY A 239 20.55 -9.10 17.94
N LEU A 240 21.22 -8.15 17.27
CA LEU A 240 21.08 -6.73 17.55
C LEU A 240 20.57 -6.02 16.30
N THR A 241 19.47 -5.31 16.45
CA THR A 241 19.04 -4.31 15.47
C THR A 241 19.70 -3.00 15.84
N ARG A 242 20.49 -2.42 14.92
CA ARG A 242 21.21 -1.15 15.11
C ARG A 242 20.75 -0.14 14.10
N PHE A 243 20.52 1.08 14.54
CA PHE A 243 20.08 2.19 13.69
C PHE A 243 20.49 3.53 14.32
N LYS A 244 20.49 4.59 13.52
CA LYS A 244 20.83 5.94 13.97
C LYS A 244 19.66 6.58 14.69
N TYR A 245 19.92 7.13 15.87
CA TYR A 245 18.93 7.81 16.71
C TYR A 245 19.63 8.92 17.54
N PRO A 246 19.26 10.20 17.34
CA PRO A 246 19.84 11.35 18.04
C PRO A 246 19.38 11.49 19.50
#